data_AF-A0A7V4KRI8-F1
#
_entry.id   AF-A0A7V4KRI8-F1
#
_cell.length_a   1.000
_cell.length_b   1.000
_cell.length_c   1.000
_cell.angle_alpha   90.00
_cell.angle_beta   90.00
_cell.angle_gamma   90.00
#
_symmetry.space_group_name_H-M   'P 1'
#
loop_
_entity.id
_entity.type
_entity.pdbx_description
1 polymer ?
#
loop_
_entity_poly.entity_id
_entity_poly.type
_entity_poly.pdbx_seq_one_letter_code
_entity_poly.pdbx_strand_id
1 'polypeptide(L)'
;MPATDYERIERALHFLDAHARRQPGLDEVARHVGLSPHHLQRLFSRWAGVSPKRFVQFQTAARARRLLAERRSVLEVAYDTGLSGAGRLHDLMVSVDAVTPGEYKAGGAGLLLRWGTHSTPFGRCVLALAPRGICSLAFLDGARDDDRALAWLRDAWPAARLVHDRRDTAALVERIFGTRHVPSGEPVGLMLKGTNFQLKVWEALLRIPEGGVATYQDLAQAVGQPTAVRAVASAVARNPVAWLIPCHRVIRKTGAFGEYRWGETRKRAMLAWEAARGEARVAS
;
A
#
# COMPACT_ATOMS: atom_id res chain seq x y z
N MET A 1 -30.69 1.60 -31.47
CA MET A 1 -29.76 0.48 -31.16
C MET A 1 -29.60 0.39 -29.66
N PRO A 2 -29.44 -0.82 -29.07
CA PRO A 2 -29.15 -0.94 -27.64
C PRO A 2 -27.83 -0.24 -27.34
N ALA A 3 -27.80 0.55 -26.25
CA ALA A 3 -26.60 1.28 -25.85
C ALA A 3 -25.42 0.33 -25.64
N THR A 4 -24.24 0.71 -26.15
CA THR A 4 -23.02 -0.07 -25.98
C THR A 4 -22.62 -0.14 -24.51
N ASP A 5 -21.84 -1.16 -24.14
CA ASP A 5 -21.28 -1.28 -22.78
C ASP A 5 -20.49 -0.03 -22.36
N TYR A 6 -19.83 0.64 -23.32
CA TYR A 6 -19.13 1.89 -23.11
C TYR A 6 -20.09 3.04 -22.77
N GLU A 7 -21.11 3.28 -23.59
CA GLU A 7 -22.11 4.34 -23.37
C GLU A 7 -22.83 4.19 -22.03
N ARG A 8 -23.09 2.94 -21.61
CA ARG A 8 -23.69 2.66 -20.29
C ARG A 8 -22.75 3.04 -19.14
N ILE A 9 -21.46 2.77 -19.28
CA ILE A 9 -20.46 3.15 -18.27
C ILE A 9 -20.19 4.65 -18.28
N GLU A 10 -20.10 5.28 -19.45
CA GLU A 10 -19.99 6.73 -19.58
C GLU A 10 -21.17 7.44 -18.89
N ARG A 11 -22.41 6.99 -19.15
CA ARG A 11 -23.60 7.50 -18.44
C ARG A 11 -23.55 7.26 -16.93
N ALA A 12 -23.08 6.08 -16.50
CA ALA A 12 -22.90 5.80 -15.07
C ALA A 12 -21.87 6.74 -14.44
N LEU A 13 -20.75 7.02 -15.12
CA LEU A 13 -19.71 7.92 -14.66
C LEU A 13 -20.23 9.36 -14.56
N HIS A 14 -20.92 9.86 -15.60
CA HIS A 14 -21.54 11.18 -15.57
C HIS A 14 -22.58 11.30 -14.45
N PHE A 15 -23.40 10.27 -14.23
CA PHE A 15 -24.36 10.26 -13.13
C PHE A 15 -23.67 10.30 -11.77
N LEU A 16 -22.61 9.51 -11.59
CA LEU A 16 -21.83 9.48 -10.34
C LEU A 16 -21.13 10.82 -10.07
N ASP A 17 -20.61 11.49 -11.09
CA ASP A 17 -19.95 12.80 -10.99
C ASP A 17 -20.97 13.91 -10.65
N ALA A 18 -22.06 14.01 -11.42
CA ALA A 18 -23.14 14.98 -11.20
C ALA A 18 -23.78 14.87 -9.80
N HIS A 19 -23.72 13.67 -9.21
CA HIS A 19 -24.36 13.35 -7.95
C HIS A 19 -23.39 12.98 -6.83
N ALA A 20 -22.09 13.24 -6.99
CA ALA A 20 -21.06 12.82 -6.04
C ALA A 20 -21.35 13.28 -4.60
N ARG A 21 -21.93 14.48 -4.41
CA ARG A 21 -22.25 15.05 -3.09
C ARG A 21 -23.34 14.27 -2.33
N ARG A 22 -24.30 13.64 -3.02
CA ARG A 22 -25.36 12.85 -2.36
C ARG A 22 -24.97 11.39 -2.14
N GLN A 23 -23.79 10.97 -2.63
CA GLN A 23 -23.26 9.62 -2.55
C GLN A 23 -24.28 8.54 -3.00
N PRO A 24 -24.70 8.56 -4.27
CA PRO A 24 -25.74 7.67 -4.78
C PRO A 24 -25.35 6.20 -4.59
N GLY A 25 -26.33 5.39 -4.20
CA GLY A 25 -26.17 3.95 -4.01
C GLY A 25 -26.06 3.19 -5.34
N LEU A 26 -25.54 1.96 -5.30
CA LEU A 26 -25.39 1.12 -6.49
C LEU A 26 -26.72 0.92 -7.23
N ASP A 27 -27.82 0.73 -6.50
CA ASP A 27 -29.15 0.52 -7.06
C ASP A 27 -29.67 1.74 -7.83
N GLU A 28 -29.34 2.94 -7.37
CA GLU A 28 -29.73 4.19 -8.02
C GLU A 28 -29.00 4.36 -9.36
N VAL A 29 -27.69 4.13 -9.35
CA VAL A 29 -26.87 4.20 -10.57
C VAL A 29 -27.30 3.12 -11.56
N ALA A 30 -27.58 1.91 -11.08
CA ALA A 30 -28.03 0.79 -11.91
C ALA A 30 -29.36 1.10 -12.60
N ARG A 31 -30.32 1.66 -11.86
CA ARG A 31 -31.61 2.12 -12.39
C ARG A 31 -31.42 3.21 -13.44
N HIS A 32 -30.51 4.16 -13.22
CA HIS A 32 -30.24 5.26 -14.16
C HIS A 32 -29.72 4.77 -15.52
N VAL A 33 -28.96 3.67 -15.55
CA VAL A 33 -28.40 3.11 -16.79
C VAL A 33 -29.16 1.89 -17.32
N GLY A 34 -30.30 1.54 -16.70
CA GLY A 34 -31.14 0.42 -17.12
C GLY A 34 -30.52 -0.96 -16.90
N LEU A 35 -29.70 -1.12 -15.86
CA LEU A 35 -29.05 -2.39 -15.50
C LEU A 35 -29.48 -2.86 -14.12
N SER A 36 -29.28 -4.15 -13.84
CA SER A 36 -29.32 -4.65 -12.47
C SER A 36 -28.05 -4.23 -11.70
N PRO A 37 -28.12 -4.09 -10.36
CA PRO A 37 -26.97 -3.69 -9.54
C PRO A 37 -25.74 -4.59 -9.73
N HIS A 38 -25.96 -5.90 -9.78
CA HIS A 38 -24.90 -6.89 -9.99
C HIS A 38 -24.28 -6.78 -11.39
N HIS A 39 -25.09 -6.52 -12.42
CA HIS A 39 -24.58 -6.33 -13.77
C HIS A 39 -23.77 -5.04 -13.88
N LEU A 40 -24.29 -3.92 -13.36
CA LEU A 40 -23.56 -2.66 -13.30
C LEU A 40 -22.22 -2.82 -12.56
N GLN A 41 -22.21 -3.47 -11.39
CA GLN A 41 -20.99 -3.66 -10.62
C GLN A 41 -19.91 -4.42 -11.40
N ARG A 42 -20.27 -5.53 -12.06
CA ARG A 42 -19.32 -6.29 -12.90
C ARG A 42 -18.85 -5.48 -14.09
N LEU A 43 -19.76 -4.84 -14.81
CA LEU A 43 -19.47 -4.07 -16.01
C LEU A 43 -18.55 -2.86 -15.68
N PHE A 44 -18.91 -2.11 -14.64
CA PHE A 44 -18.17 -0.95 -14.18
C PHE A 44 -16.79 -1.35 -13.65
N SER A 45 -16.69 -2.43 -12.87
CA SER A 45 -15.39 -2.91 -12.38
C SER A 45 -14.48 -3.39 -13.51
N ARG A 46 -15.05 -4.02 -14.55
CA ARG A 46 -14.31 -4.45 -15.74
C ARG A 46 -13.78 -3.25 -16.54
N TRP A 47 -14.58 -2.20 -16.69
CA TRP A 47 -14.22 -1.01 -17.48
C TRP A 47 -13.35 -0.02 -16.71
N ALA A 48 -13.75 0.38 -15.50
CA ALA A 48 -13.08 1.40 -14.68
C ALA A 48 -12.01 0.82 -13.74
N GLY A 49 -11.87 -0.50 -13.67
CA GLY A 49 -10.90 -1.19 -12.80
C GLY A 49 -11.24 -1.16 -11.30
N VAL A 50 -12.34 -0.50 -10.92
CA VAL A 50 -12.79 -0.30 -9.53
C VAL A 50 -14.31 -0.40 -9.44
N SER A 51 -14.87 -0.71 -8.27
CA SER A 51 -16.33 -0.73 -8.10
C SER A 51 -16.91 0.70 -8.09
N PRO A 52 -18.21 0.88 -8.43
CA PRO A 52 -18.87 2.19 -8.36
C PRO A 52 -18.73 2.87 -6.99
N LYS A 53 -18.89 2.10 -5.91
CA LYS A 53 -18.71 2.60 -4.53
C LYS A 53 -17.29 3.13 -4.30
N ARG A 54 -16.27 2.41 -4.76
CA ARG A 54 -14.87 2.86 -4.65
C ARG A 54 -14.61 4.09 -5.51
N PHE A 55 -15.21 4.17 -6.69
CA PHE A 55 -15.11 5.34 -7.55
C PHE A 55 -15.64 6.60 -6.83
N VAL A 56 -16.83 6.53 -6.22
CA VAL A 56 -17.36 7.62 -5.39
C VAL A 56 -16.40 7.96 -4.24
N GLN A 57 -15.94 6.96 -3.49
CA GLN A 57 -14.97 7.17 -2.40
C GLN A 57 -13.70 7.90 -2.87
N PHE A 58 -13.16 7.57 -4.04
CA PHE A 58 -11.98 8.25 -4.59
C PHE A 58 -12.27 9.71 -4.97
N GLN A 59 -13.42 9.98 -5.59
CA GLN A 59 -13.83 11.34 -5.90
C GLN A 59 -14.05 12.17 -4.63
N THR A 60 -14.74 11.58 -3.64
CA THR A 60 -14.96 12.20 -2.33
C THR A 60 -13.64 12.50 -1.62
N ALA A 61 -12.69 11.55 -1.62
CA ALA A 61 -11.37 11.76 -1.05
C ALA A 61 -10.57 12.83 -1.83
N ALA A 62 -10.59 12.82 -3.16
CA ALA A 62 -9.92 13.83 -3.98
C ALA A 62 -10.46 15.24 -3.72
N ARG A 63 -11.78 15.38 -3.60
CA ARG A 63 -12.42 16.64 -3.22
C ARG A 63 -12.07 17.03 -1.79
N ALA A 64 -12.10 16.09 -0.85
CA ALA A 64 -11.70 16.34 0.53
C ALA A 64 -10.27 16.88 0.61
N ARG A 65 -9.34 16.28 -0.13
CA ARG A 65 -7.96 16.73 -0.24
C ARG A 65 -7.84 18.18 -0.72
N ARG A 66 -8.59 18.56 -1.76
CA ARG A 66 -8.63 19.94 -2.28
C ARG A 66 -9.13 20.91 -1.21
N LEU A 67 -10.24 20.58 -0.56
CA LEU A 67 -10.86 21.44 0.47
C LEU A 67 -10.02 21.53 1.74
N LEU A 68 -9.32 20.46 2.13
CA LEU A 68 -8.38 20.48 3.27
C LEU A 68 -7.17 21.38 2.98
N ALA A 69 -6.69 21.40 1.73
CA ALA A 69 -5.58 22.27 1.31
C ALA A 69 -5.95 23.77 1.38
N GLU A 70 -7.22 24.11 1.19
CA GLU A 70 -7.79 25.47 1.35
C GLU A 70 -7.95 25.89 2.84
N ARG A 71 -7.26 25.23 3.77
CA ARG A 71 -7.26 25.47 5.23
C ARG A 71 -8.60 25.28 5.95
N ARG A 72 -9.60 24.67 5.31
CA ARG A 72 -10.92 24.41 5.93
C ARG A 72 -10.90 23.44 7.11
N SER A 73 -11.88 23.53 8.00
CA SER A 73 -11.99 22.61 9.14
C SER A 73 -12.38 21.19 8.69
N VAL A 74 -11.94 20.16 9.42
CA VAL A 74 -12.23 18.75 9.07
C VAL A 74 -13.74 18.49 9.05
N LEU A 75 -14.48 19.11 9.97
CA LEU A 75 -15.94 18.98 10.06
C LEU A 75 -16.64 19.57 8.84
N GLU A 76 -16.24 20.78 8.43
CA GLU A 76 -16.73 21.43 7.22
C GLU A 76 -16.45 20.61 5.95
N VAL A 77 -15.22 20.10 5.81
CA VAL A 77 -14.86 19.26 4.66
C VAL A 77 -15.71 18.00 4.62
N ALA A 78 -16.02 17.40 5.78
CA ALA A 78 -16.88 16.22 5.82
C ALA A 78 -18.26 16.52 5.23
N TYR A 79 -18.92 17.59 5.65
CA TYR A 79 -20.24 17.95 5.12
C TYR A 79 -20.21 18.36 3.65
N ASP A 80 -19.19 19.08 3.20
CA ASP A 80 -19.11 19.52 1.80
C ASP A 80 -18.71 18.43 0.81
N THR A 81 -18.18 17.33 1.31
CA THR A 81 -17.94 16.10 0.56
C THR A 81 -19.12 15.12 0.65
N GLY A 82 -20.20 15.51 1.33
CA GLY A 82 -21.43 14.70 1.44
C GLY A 82 -21.36 13.61 2.51
N LEU A 83 -20.37 13.66 3.40
CA LEU A 83 -20.22 12.71 4.50
C LEU A 83 -21.00 13.17 5.72
N SER A 84 -21.44 12.22 6.54
CA SER A 84 -22.28 12.50 7.72
C SER A 84 -21.52 13.15 8.90
N GLY A 85 -20.19 13.29 8.81
CA GLY A 85 -19.38 13.95 9.83
C GLY A 85 -17.89 13.61 9.76
N ALA A 86 -17.10 14.25 10.64
CA ALA A 86 -15.65 14.15 10.65
C ALA A 86 -15.12 12.72 10.80
N GLY A 87 -15.81 11.85 11.56
CA GLY A 87 -15.44 10.44 11.69
C GLY A 87 -15.51 9.67 10.36
N ARG A 88 -16.53 9.93 9.53
CA ARG A 88 -16.63 9.31 8.20
C ARG A 88 -15.56 9.81 7.24
N LEU A 89 -15.18 11.08 7.35
CA LEU A 89 -14.07 11.64 6.59
C LEU A 89 -12.74 11.03 7.03
N HIS A 90 -12.57 10.81 8.33
CA HIS A 90 -11.43 10.09 8.87
C HIS A 90 -11.34 8.66 8.29
N ASP A 91 -12.39 7.87 8.41
CA ASP A 91 -12.43 6.49 7.89
C ASP A 91 -12.17 6.44 6.39
N LEU A 92 -12.75 7.39 5.64
CA LEU A 92 -12.55 7.50 4.20
C LEU A 92 -11.09 7.77 3.86
N MET A 93 -10.45 8.75 4.50
CA MET A 93 -9.07 9.11 4.19
C MET A 93 -8.08 8.05 4.68
N VAL A 94 -8.35 7.38 5.80
CA VAL A 94 -7.56 6.20 6.20
C VAL A 94 -7.71 5.06 5.20
N SER A 95 -8.94 4.80 4.74
CA SER A 95 -9.21 3.72 3.77
C SER A 95 -8.67 4.00 2.36
N VAL A 96 -8.58 5.26 1.95
CA VAL A 96 -8.23 5.65 0.57
C VAL A 96 -6.79 6.15 0.47
N ASP A 97 -6.33 6.92 1.46
CA ASP A 97 -5.06 7.65 1.45
C ASP A 97 -4.09 7.16 2.56
N ALA A 98 -4.51 6.23 3.43
CA ALA A 98 -3.76 5.72 4.58
C ALA A 98 -3.29 6.80 5.59
N VAL A 99 -3.89 7.99 5.51
CA VAL A 99 -3.63 9.14 6.40
C VAL A 99 -4.94 9.72 6.88
N THR A 100 -4.92 10.31 8.06
CA THR A 100 -6.09 11.04 8.58
C THR A 100 -6.24 12.40 7.87
N PRO A 101 -7.43 13.03 7.93
CA PRO A 101 -7.65 14.36 7.37
C PRO A 101 -6.70 15.42 7.93
N GLY A 102 -6.33 15.31 9.21
CA GLY A 102 -5.35 16.18 9.85
C GLY A 102 -3.93 15.96 9.32
N GLU A 103 -3.50 14.70 9.22
CA GLU A 103 -2.19 14.34 8.66
C GLU A 103 -2.06 14.75 7.19
N TYR A 104 -3.14 14.62 6.41
CA TYR A 104 -3.20 15.05 5.02
C TYR A 104 -3.13 16.57 4.88
N LYS A 105 -3.92 17.32 5.66
CA LYS A 105 -3.91 18.79 5.68
C LYS A 105 -2.52 19.36 5.99
N ALA A 106 -1.72 18.59 6.72
CA ALA A 106 -0.37 18.95 7.10
C ALA A 106 0.71 18.39 6.16
N GLY A 107 0.37 17.57 5.16
CA GLY A 107 1.36 16.93 4.27
C GLY A 107 2.28 15.91 4.97
N GLY A 108 1.91 15.46 6.17
CA GLY A 108 2.80 14.76 7.11
C GLY A 108 3.46 15.67 8.15
N ALA A 109 3.24 16.99 8.12
CA ALA A 109 3.68 17.87 9.19
C ALA A 109 2.97 17.50 10.51
N GLY A 110 3.78 17.22 11.54
CA GLY A 110 3.33 16.63 12.80
C GLY A 110 3.57 15.11 12.90
N LEU A 111 3.86 14.42 11.80
CA LEU A 111 4.32 13.03 11.85
C LEU A 111 5.80 13.00 12.24
N LEU A 112 6.09 12.48 13.42
CA LEU A 112 7.45 12.23 13.88
C LEU A 112 7.85 10.81 13.47
N LEU A 113 8.84 10.71 12.58
CA LEU A 113 9.42 9.43 12.18
C LEU A 113 10.74 9.23 12.92
N ARG A 114 10.80 8.17 13.71
CA ARG A 114 12.02 7.72 14.38
C ARG A 114 12.74 6.77 13.45
N TRP A 115 13.99 7.03 13.13
CA TRP A 115 14.73 6.21 12.17
C TRP A 115 16.15 5.90 12.62
N GLY A 116 16.72 4.84 12.09
CA GLY A 116 18.13 4.49 12.30
C GLY A 116 18.65 3.56 11.22
N THR A 117 19.98 3.51 11.07
CA THR A 117 20.66 2.56 10.18
C THR A 117 21.28 1.41 10.98
N HIS A 118 21.11 0.19 10.48
CA HIS A 118 21.46 -1.04 11.18
C HIS A 118 22.05 -2.09 10.24
N SER A 119 22.89 -2.97 10.77
CA SER A 119 23.38 -4.15 10.07
C SER A 119 22.36 -5.28 10.16
N THR A 120 22.12 -5.98 9.07
CA THR A 120 21.24 -7.17 9.02
C THR A 120 21.96 -8.29 8.25
N PRO A 121 21.46 -9.55 8.29
CA PRO A 121 22.02 -10.65 7.50
C PRO A 121 22.10 -10.36 5.99
N PHE A 122 21.32 -9.41 5.49
CA PHE A 122 21.25 -9.07 4.06
C PHE A 122 21.88 -7.70 3.73
N GLY A 123 22.75 -7.21 4.62
CA GLY A 123 23.43 -5.94 4.51
C GLY A 123 22.80 -4.85 5.37
N ARG A 124 23.31 -3.62 5.22
CA ARG A 124 22.80 -2.48 5.98
C ARG A 124 21.40 -2.09 5.53
N CYS A 125 20.57 -1.67 6.46
CA CYS A 125 19.24 -1.13 6.19
C CYS A 125 19.01 0.18 6.94
N VAL A 126 18.07 0.98 6.43
CA VAL A 126 17.34 1.98 7.18
C VAL A 126 16.03 1.37 7.65
N LEU A 127 15.68 1.60 8.91
CA LEU A 127 14.35 1.34 9.46
C LEU A 127 13.75 2.65 9.97
N ALA A 128 12.49 2.92 9.63
CA ALA A 128 11.75 4.07 10.12
C ALA A 128 10.40 3.67 10.72
N LEU A 129 10.16 4.18 11.92
CA LEU A 129 8.99 3.95 12.75
C LEU A 129 8.12 5.22 12.78
N ALA A 130 6.87 5.07 12.39
CA ALA A 130 5.82 6.04 12.65
C ALA A 130 5.06 5.65 13.94
N PRO A 131 4.23 6.54 14.52
CA PRO A 131 3.49 6.24 15.74
C PRO A 131 2.62 4.96 15.68
N ARG A 132 2.20 4.55 14.48
CA ARG A 132 1.33 3.38 14.23
C ARG A 132 2.08 2.14 13.76
N GLY A 133 3.40 2.19 13.63
CA GLY A 133 4.20 1.05 13.19
C GLY A 133 5.29 1.39 12.19
N ILE A 134 5.94 0.35 11.66
CA ILE A 134 7.04 0.49 10.70
C ILE A 134 6.48 1.03 9.39
N CYS A 135 7.01 2.17 8.95
CA CYS A 135 6.62 2.81 7.70
C CYS A 135 7.68 2.66 6.60
N SER A 136 8.91 2.29 6.98
CA SER A 136 9.93 1.95 6.01
C SER A 136 10.97 0.96 6.54
N LEU A 137 11.38 0.05 5.67
CA LEU A 137 12.56 -0.79 5.81
C LEU A 137 13.18 -0.90 4.42
N ALA A 138 14.39 -0.37 4.23
CA ALA A 138 15.05 -0.39 2.93
C ALA A 138 16.54 -0.69 3.09
N PHE A 139 17.11 -1.48 2.17
CA PHE A 139 18.54 -1.77 2.17
C PHE A 139 19.34 -0.61 1.58
N LEU A 140 20.55 -0.44 2.10
CA LEU A 140 21.50 0.60 1.71
C LEU A 140 22.71 -0.05 1.03
N ASP A 141 23.17 0.56 -0.06
CA ASP A 141 24.27 0.05 -0.87
C ASP A 141 25.43 1.07 -0.92
N GLY A 142 26.40 0.98 0.01
CA GLY A 142 27.69 1.68 -0.07
C GLY A 142 27.98 2.68 1.06
N ALA A 143 28.99 3.53 0.86
CA ALA A 143 29.37 4.56 1.83
C ALA A 143 28.34 5.71 1.88
N ARG A 144 28.17 6.34 3.06
CA ARG A 144 27.17 7.39 3.39
C ARG A 144 25.74 6.87 3.59
N ASP A 145 25.59 5.85 4.42
CA ASP A 145 24.30 5.22 4.73
C ASP A 145 23.26 6.21 5.28
N ASP A 146 23.65 7.10 6.17
CA ASP A 146 22.73 8.02 6.84
C ASP A 146 22.16 9.08 5.88
N ASP A 147 22.97 9.62 4.96
CA ASP A 147 22.50 10.57 3.94
C ASP A 147 21.50 9.91 2.98
N ARG A 148 21.79 8.67 2.56
CA ARG A 148 20.91 7.89 1.69
C ARG A 148 19.62 7.50 2.41
N ALA A 149 19.72 7.11 3.68
CA ALA A 149 18.57 6.83 4.52
C ALA A 149 17.67 8.06 4.65
N LEU A 150 18.24 9.23 4.93
CA LEU A 150 17.50 10.48 5.00
C LEU A 150 16.85 10.85 3.66
N ALA A 151 17.57 10.72 2.54
CA ALA A 151 17.03 10.99 1.22
C ALA A 151 15.84 10.07 0.90
N TRP A 152 15.96 8.77 1.19
CA TRP A 152 14.89 7.79 1.02
C TRP A 152 13.65 8.14 1.86
N LEU A 153 13.85 8.49 3.13
CA LEU A 153 12.74 8.83 4.02
C LEU A 153 12.06 10.14 3.62
N ARG A 154 12.81 11.14 3.16
CA ARG A 154 12.28 12.42 2.66
C ARG A 154 11.51 12.26 1.35
N ASP A 155 11.93 11.36 0.45
CA ASP A 155 11.18 11.05 -0.77
C ASP A 155 9.79 10.47 -0.43
N ALA A 156 9.74 9.53 0.52
CA ALA A 156 8.48 8.93 0.94
C ALA A 156 7.61 9.87 1.80
N TRP A 157 8.24 10.68 2.65
CA TRP A 157 7.61 11.50 3.69
C TRP A 157 8.21 12.92 3.75
N PRO A 158 7.94 13.79 2.75
CA PRO A 158 8.65 15.07 2.57
C PRO A 158 8.42 16.09 3.69
N ALA A 159 7.27 16.07 4.37
CA ALA A 159 6.96 16.99 5.47
C ALA A 159 7.07 16.36 6.87
N ALA A 160 7.52 15.10 6.98
CA ALA A 160 7.67 14.45 8.27
C ALA A 160 8.90 14.96 9.04
N ARG A 161 8.79 15.07 10.36
CA ARG A 161 9.93 15.35 11.22
C ARG A 161 10.71 14.06 11.43
N LEU A 162 11.92 14.00 10.90
CA LEU A 162 12.82 12.86 11.06
C LEU A 162 13.66 13.03 12.33
N VAL A 163 13.57 12.07 13.25
CA VAL A 163 14.40 11.99 14.46
C VAL A 163 15.26 10.74 14.39
N HIS A 164 16.56 10.90 14.46
CA HIS A 164 17.47 9.77 14.50
C HIS A 164 17.40 9.12 15.89
N ASP A 165 16.96 7.87 15.93
CA ASP A 165 16.74 7.10 17.14
C ASP A 165 17.16 5.65 16.96
N ARG A 166 18.45 5.39 17.20
CA ARG A 166 19.01 4.06 17.01
C ARG A 166 18.55 3.05 18.06
N ARG A 167 18.15 3.48 19.26
CA ARG A 167 17.84 2.57 20.37
C ARG A 167 16.59 1.75 20.06
N ASP A 168 15.48 2.42 19.75
CA ASP A 168 14.22 1.71 19.52
C ASP A 168 14.19 1.03 18.16
N THR A 169 14.83 1.64 17.16
CA THR A 169 14.96 1.01 15.85
C THR A 169 15.86 -0.22 15.89
N ALA A 170 16.93 -0.27 16.71
CA ALA A 170 17.76 -1.46 16.88
C ALA A 170 17.00 -2.61 17.54
N ALA A 171 16.20 -2.33 18.59
CA ALA A 171 15.37 -3.34 19.24
C ALA A 171 14.38 -3.99 18.26
N LEU A 172 13.80 -3.19 17.35
CA LEU A 172 12.95 -3.71 16.27
C LEU A 172 13.73 -4.53 15.24
N VAL A 173 14.92 -4.09 14.83
CA VAL A 173 15.76 -4.85 13.89
C VAL A 173 16.14 -6.21 14.48
N GLU A 174 16.52 -6.27 15.76
CA GLU A 174 16.81 -7.52 16.45
C GLU A 174 15.58 -8.43 16.51
N ARG A 175 14.38 -7.88 16.74
CA ARG A 175 13.14 -8.66 16.68
C ARG A 175 12.84 -9.22 15.28
N ILE A 176 13.20 -8.49 14.22
CA ILE A 176 12.90 -8.86 12.83
C ILE A 176 13.91 -9.86 12.25
N PHE A 177 15.21 -9.66 12.55
CA PHE A 177 16.31 -10.41 11.95
C PHE A 177 17.10 -11.28 12.93
N GLY A 178 16.86 -11.14 14.24
CA GLY A 178 17.55 -11.88 15.29
C GLY A 178 17.33 -13.39 15.17
N THR A 179 18.31 -14.14 15.67
CA THR A 179 18.31 -15.61 15.62
C THR A 179 17.37 -16.22 16.64
N ARG A 180 17.08 -15.51 17.74
CA ARG A 180 16.10 -15.91 18.75
C ARG A 180 14.71 -15.48 18.28
N HIS A 181 13.94 -16.43 17.77
CA HIS A 181 12.50 -16.27 17.63
C HIS A 181 11.90 -16.21 19.03
N VAL A 182 11.92 -15.05 19.67
CA VAL A 182 11.08 -14.80 20.84
C VAL A 182 9.70 -14.53 20.25
N PRO A 183 8.69 -15.39 20.49
CA PRO A 183 7.33 -15.09 20.09
C PRO A 183 6.89 -13.89 20.95
N SER A 184 7.15 -12.66 20.50
CA SER A 184 6.43 -11.53 21.05
C SER A 184 5.01 -11.72 20.56
N GLY A 185 4.07 -12.02 21.47
CA GLY A 185 2.65 -12.20 21.12
C GLY A 185 2.03 -11.00 20.40
N GLU A 186 2.73 -9.87 20.29
CA GLU A 186 2.32 -8.70 19.53
C GLU A 186 2.86 -8.70 18.09
N PRO A 187 1.97 -8.64 17.09
CA PRO A 187 2.37 -8.51 15.69
C PRO A 187 3.10 -7.18 15.41
N VAL A 188 4.05 -7.21 14.48
CA VAL A 188 4.74 -6.00 14.02
C VAL A 188 3.81 -5.17 13.14
N GLY A 189 3.29 -4.06 13.67
CA GLY A 189 2.43 -3.14 12.92
C GLY A 189 3.18 -2.46 11.77
N LEU A 190 2.53 -2.38 10.59
CA LEU A 190 3.02 -1.66 9.42
C LEU A 190 2.13 -0.45 9.14
N MET A 191 2.73 0.71 8.85
CA MET A 191 2.04 1.91 8.38
C MET A 191 2.44 2.17 6.92
N LEU A 192 1.62 1.69 5.98
CA LEU A 192 1.93 1.74 4.56
C LEU A 192 1.25 2.92 3.87
N LYS A 193 1.99 3.61 3.01
CA LYS A 193 1.48 4.66 2.12
C LYS A 193 1.65 4.20 0.68
N GLY A 194 0.54 4.02 -0.03
CA GLY A 194 0.53 3.57 -1.41
C GLY A 194 -0.85 3.67 -2.04
N THR A 195 -0.94 3.48 -3.35
CA THR A 195 -2.23 3.40 -4.04
C THR A 195 -2.99 2.15 -3.61
N ASN A 196 -4.32 2.14 -3.74
CA ASN A 196 -5.11 0.95 -3.42
C ASN A 196 -4.68 -0.31 -4.19
N PHE A 197 -4.16 -0.14 -5.42
CA PHE A 197 -3.59 -1.25 -6.17
C PHE A 197 -2.28 -1.74 -5.53
N GLN A 198 -1.39 -0.82 -5.13
CA GLN A 198 -0.16 -1.17 -4.41
C GLN A 198 -0.45 -1.89 -3.10
N LEU A 199 -1.37 -1.34 -2.27
CA LEU A 199 -1.77 -1.95 -1.00
C LEU A 199 -2.30 -3.38 -1.20
N LYS A 200 -3.15 -3.61 -2.20
CA LYS A 200 -3.62 -4.96 -2.56
C LYS A 200 -2.49 -5.91 -2.96
N VAL A 201 -1.54 -5.43 -3.76
CA VAL A 201 -0.38 -6.24 -4.17
C VAL A 201 0.48 -6.57 -2.95
N TRP A 202 0.73 -5.61 -2.06
CA TRP A 202 1.52 -5.82 -0.84
C TRP A 202 0.81 -6.76 0.14
N GLU A 203 -0.51 -6.69 0.26
CA GLU A 203 -1.30 -7.64 1.02
C GLU A 203 -1.20 -9.06 0.44
N ALA A 204 -1.25 -9.19 -0.89
CA ALA A 204 -1.06 -10.49 -1.55
C ALA A 204 0.36 -11.04 -1.34
N LEU A 205 1.40 -10.19 -1.29
CA LEU A 205 2.76 -10.60 -0.95
C LEU A 205 2.85 -11.21 0.44
N LEU A 206 2.18 -10.62 1.44
CA LEU A 206 2.18 -11.11 2.82
C LEU A 206 1.58 -12.52 2.97
N ARG A 207 0.80 -12.98 1.98
CA ARG A 207 0.23 -14.34 1.97
C ARG A 207 1.17 -15.40 1.41
N ILE A 208 2.29 -15.00 0.81
CA ILE A 208 3.31 -15.93 0.34
C ILE A 208 4.10 -16.42 1.58
N PRO A 209 4.08 -17.72 1.92
CA PRO A 209 4.75 -18.22 3.12
C PRO A 209 6.27 -18.09 3.02
N GLU A 210 6.96 -18.13 4.16
CA GLU A 210 8.43 -18.23 4.23
C GLU A 210 8.91 -19.47 3.47
N GLY A 211 9.96 -19.30 2.63
CA GLY A 211 10.46 -20.36 1.75
C GLY A 211 9.61 -20.60 0.49
N GLY A 212 8.41 -20.02 0.41
CA GLY A 212 7.58 -20.06 -0.79
C GLY A 212 8.02 -19.05 -1.84
N VAL A 213 7.76 -19.38 -3.11
CA VAL A 213 7.95 -18.46 -4.25
C VAL A 213 6.66 -18.35 -5.06
N ALA A 214 6.41 -17.18 -5.62
CA ALA A 214 5.29 -16.92 -6.52
C ALA A 214 5.78 -16.19 -7.77
N THR A 215 5.06 -16.31 -8.89
CA THR A 215 5.35 -15.51 -10.07
C THR A 215 4.57 -14.20 -10.07
N TYR A 216 5.01 -13.23 -10.87
CA TYR A 216 4.22 -12.02 -11.12
C TYR A 216 2.82 -12.33 -11.67
N GLN A 217 2.66 -13.44 -12.40
CA GLN A 217 1.37 -13.90 -12.92
C GLN A 217 0.47 -14.41 -11.79
N ASP A 218 1.02 -15.17 -10.84
CA ASP A 218 0.27 -15.69 -9.70
C ASP A 218 -0.23 -14.54 -8.82
N LEU A 219 0.61 -13.52 -8.61
CA LEU A 219 0.19 -12.29 -7.91
C LEU A 219 -0.90 -11.54 -8.67
N ALA A 220 -0.79 -11.41 -9.99
CA ALA A 220 -1.81 -10.78 -10.81
C ALA A 220 -3.17 -11.50 -10.70
N GLN A 221 -3.15 -12.83 -10.66
CA GLN A 221 -4.34 -13.64 -10.39
C GLN A 221 -4.86 -13.43 -8.97
N ALA A 222 -3.99 -13.46 -7.96
CA ALA A 222 -4.35 -13.31 -6.55
C ALA A 222 -5.00 -11.94 -6.24
N VAL A 223 -4.61 -10.88 -6.94
CA VAL A 223 -5.24 -9.54 -6.79
C VAL A 223 -6.49 -9.35 -7.67
N GLY A 224 -6.91 -10.39 -8.41
CA GLY A 224 -8.08 -10.37 -9.28
C GLY A 224 -7.89 -9.59 -10.58
N GLN A 225 -6.64 -9.39 -11.03
CA GLN A 225 -6.32 -8.71 -12.29
C GLN A 225 -5.29 -9.51 -13.12
N PRO A 226 -5.66 -10.67 -13.70
CA PRO A 226 -4.72 -11.59 -14.35
C PRO A 226 -3.89 -10.98 -15.50
N THR A 227 -4.41 -9.93 -16.15
CA THR A 227 -3.75 -9.24 -17.26
C THR A 227 -2.80 -8.11 -16.81
N ALA A 228 -2.82 -7.72 -15.53
CA ALA A 228 -2.11 -6.56 -15.00
C ALA A 228 -0.68 -6.85 -14.51
N VAL A 229 0.01 -7.85 -15.10
CA VAL A 229 1.32 -8.34 -14.65
C VAL A 229 2.38 -7.22 -14.53
N ARG A 230 2.43 -6.30 -15.50
CA ARG A 230 3.37 -5.16 -15.48
C ARG A 230 3.06 -4.16 -14.35
N ALA A 231 1.78 -3.90 -14.10
CA ALA A 231 1.37 -3.03 -13.00
C ALA A 231 1.70 -3.68 -11.66
N VAL A 232 1.47 -4.99 -11.52
CA VAL A 232 1.87 -5.77 -10.34
C VAL A 232 3.37 -5.68 -10.12
N ALA A 233 4.19 -5.91 -11.15
CA ALA A 233 5.65 -5.79 -11.04
C ALA A 233 6.09 -4.40 -10.55
N SER A 234 5.46 -3.34 -11.07
CA SER A 234 5.71 -1.96 -10.63
C SER A 234 5.30 -1.73 -9.17
N ALA A 235 4.20 -2.33 -8.72
CA ALA A 235 3.75 -2.25 -7.32
C ALA A 235 4.68 -3.03 -6.37
N VAL A 236 5.14 -4.21 -6.78
CA VAL A 236 6.15 -5.02 -6.06
C VAL A 236 7.44 -4.21 -5.89
N ALA A 237 7.93 -3.57 -6.96
CA ALA A 237 9.13 -2.72 -6.92
C ALA A 237 8.98 -1.48 -6.02
N ARG A 238 7.75 -1.02 -5.75
CA ARG A 238 7.48 0.14 -4.89
C ARG A 238 7.26 -0.23 -3.42
N ASN A 239 7.47 -1.49 -3.03
CA ASN A 239 7.38 -1.90 -1.62
C ASN A 239 8.26 -1.01 -0.71
N PRO A 240 7.68 -0.33 0.30
CA PRO A 240 8.43 0.54 1.21
C PRO A 240 9.05 -0.19 2.41
N VAL A 241 8.64 -1.43 2.68
CA VAL A 241 9.08 -2.23 3.83
C VAL A 241 9.63 -3.57 3.33
N ALA A 242 10.88 -3.56 2.85
CA ALA A 242 11.61 -4.74 2.44
C ALA A 242 11.59 -5.81 3.55
N TRP A 243 11.80 -7.07 3.17
CA TRP A 243 11.80 -8.23 4.06
C TRP A 243 10.44 -8.56 4.71
N LEU A 244 9.84 -7.62 5.46
CA LEU A 244 8.54 -7.80 6.11
C LEU A 244 7.40 -7.95 5.10
N ILE A 245 7.41 -7.14 4.03
CA ILE A 245 6.59 -7.40 2.85
C ILE A 245 7.49 -8.17 1.86
N PRO A 246 7.24 -9.47 1.63
CA PRO A 246 8.22 -10.38 1.04
C PRO A 246 8.26 -10.30 -0.50
N CYS A 247 8.53 -9.10 -1.02
CA CYS A 247 8.68 -8.85 -2.46
C CYS A 247 9.84 -9.64 -3.11
N HIS A 248 10.81 -10.13 -2.32
CA HIS A 248 11.88 -11.02 -2.78
C HIS A 248 11.39 -12.42 -3.15
N ARG A 249 10.20 -12.84 -2.69
CA ARG A 249 9.57 -14.14 -3.03
C ARG A 249 8.93 -14.17 -4.41
N VAL A 250 8.93 -13.05 -5.13
CA VAL A 250 8.32 -12.96 -6.47
C VAL A 250 9.35 -13.17 -7.57
N ILE A 251 9.14 -14.12 -8.47
CA ILE A 251 10.07 -14.41 -9.57
C ILE A 251 9.40 -14.31 -10.94
N ARG A 252 10.19 -14.34 -12.02
CA ARG A 252 9.66 -14.45 -13.38
C ARG A 252 9.14 -15.86 -13.63
N LYS A 253 8.17 -16.01 -14.53
CA LYS A 253 7.61 -17.32 -14.92
C LYS A 253 8.67 -18.29 -15.48
N THR A 254 9.76 -17.75 -16.02
CA THR A 254 10.91 -18.53 -16.52
C THR A 254 11.77 -19.15 -15.42
N GLY A 255 11.47 -18.90 -14.14
CA GLY A 255 12.31 -19.27 -12.99
C GLY A 255 13.43 -18.26 -12.69
N ALA A 256 13.65 -17.27 -13.55
CA ALA A 256 14.63 -16.21 -13.29
C ALA A 256 14.16 -15.29 -12.15
N PHE A 257 15.06 -14.92 -11.25
CA PHE A 257 14.75 -14.03 -10.12
C PHE A 257 14.27 -12.65 -10.59
N GLY A 258 14.75 -12.17 -11.74
CA GLY A 258 14.43 -10.85 -12.26
C GLY A 258 15.01 -9.71 -11.42
N GLU A 259 14.65 -8.48 -11.78
CA GLU A 259 15.15 -7.30 -11.09
C GLU A 259 14.56 -7.18 -9.68
N TYR A 260 15.42 -6.85 -8.73
CA TYR A 260 15.06 -6.55 -7.35
C TYR A 260 15.49 -5.14 -7.03
N ARG A 261 14.65 -4.38 -6.32
CA ARG A 261 14.91 -2.97 -6.00
C ARG A 261 16.27 -2.78 -5.32
N TRP A 262 16.67 -3.75 -4.49
CA TRP A 262 17.93 -3.75 -3.77
C TRP A 262 18.89 -4.82 -4.32
N GLY A 263 18.89 -5.07 -5.63
CA GLY A 263 19.87 -5.94 -6.28
C GLY A 263 19.59 -7.45 -6.22
N GLU A 264 19.86 -8.14 -7.32
CA GLU A 264 19.55 -9.56 -7.49
C GLU A 264 20.29 -10.47 -6.49
N THR A 265 21.56 -10.17 -6.18
CA THR A 265 22.36 -10.95 -5.23
C THR A 265 21.71 -11.00 -3.84
N ARG A 266 21.15 -9.88 -3.38
CA ARG A 266 20.45 -9.81 -2.10
C ARG A 266 19.18 -10.64 -2.09
N LYS A 267 18.40 -10.60 -3.18
CA LYS A 267 17.22 -11.44 -3.37
C LYS A 267 17.53 -12.93 -3.32
N ARG A 268 18.59 -13.35 -4.01
CA ARG A 268 19.08 -14.75 -3.97
C ARG A 268 19.48 -15.17 -2.57
N ALA A 269 20.22 -14.32 -1.85
CA ALA A 269 20.63 -14.61 -0.48
C ALA A 269 19.42 -14.77 0.46
N MET A 270 18.40 -13.92 0.34
CA MET A 270 17.16 -14.03 1.13
C MET A 270 16.42 -15.34 0.86
N LEU A 271 16.24 -15.71 -0.40
CA LEU A 271 15.55 -16.94 -0.78
C LEU A 271 16.30 -18.19 -0.28
N ALA A 272 17.62 -18.22 -0.46
CA ALA A 272 18.46 -19.32 0.03
C ALA A 272 18.40 -19.44 1.56
N TRP A 273 18.41 -18.30 2.26
CA TRP A 273 18.30 -18.27 3.72
C TRP A 273 16.96 -18.80 4.22
N GLU A 274 15.84 -18.42 3.58
CA GLU A 274 14.52 -18.94 3.93
C GLU A 274 14.41 -20.45 3.66
N ALA A 275 14.95 -20.93 2.54
CA ALA A 275 14.96 -22.34 2.20
C ALA A 275 15.72 -23.18 3.25
N ALA A 276 16.92 -22.74 3.65
CA ALA A 276 17.73 -23.43 4.64
C ALA A 276 17.05 -23.51 6.02
N ARG A 277 16.30 -22.48 6.42
CA ARG A 277 15.53 -22.49 7.68
C ARG A 277 14.28 -23.37 7.59
N GLY A 278 13.68 -23.48 6.41
CA GLY A 278 12.59 -24.42 6.15
C GLY A 278 13.03 -25.86 6.37
N GLU A 279 14.16 -26.25 5.78
CA GLU A 279 14.75 -27.59 5.95
C GLU A 279 15.08 -27.91 7.42
N ALA A 280 15.69 -26.96 8.13
CA ALA A 280 16.03 -27.14 9.55
C ALA A 280 14.80 -27.29 10.47
N ARG A 281 13.65 -26.69 10.12
CA ARG A 281 12.38 -26.83 10.86
C ARG A 281 11.65 -28.14 10.58
N VAL A 282 11.89 -28.77 9.42
CA VAL A 282 11.31 -30.07 9.06
C VAL A 282 12.15 -31.23 9.62
N ALA A 283 13.45 -31.01 9.82
CA ALA A 283 14.38 -31.98 10.41
C ALA A 283 14.38 -32.02 11.96
N SER A 284 13.63 -31.13 12.62
CA SER A 284 13.50 -31.01 14.08
C SER A 284 12.13 -31.44 14.57
#